data_AF-A0A8T5TSX1-F1
#
_entry.id   AF-A0A8T5TSX1-F1
#
_cell.length_a   1.000
_cell.length_b   1.000
_cell.length_c   1.000
_cell.angle_alpha   90.00
_cell.angle_beta   90.00
_cell.angle_gamma   90.00
#
_symmetry.space_group_name_H-M   'P 1'
#
loop_
_entity.id
_entity.type
_entity.pdbx_description
1 polymer ?
#
loop_
_entity_poly.entity_id
_entity_poly.type
_entity_poly.pdbx_seq_one_letter_code
_entity_poly.pdbx_strand_id
1 'polypeptide(L)' 'MKILITYFSQTGNTEKIAQAIHEASSKNHESYLKKIKKVKIEEL' A
#
# COMPACT_ATOMS: atom_id res chain seq x y z
N MET A 1 9.60 2.27 11.56
CA MET A 1 9.83 1.33 10.44
C MET A 1 9.20 1.91 9.19
N LYS A 2 9.83 1.71 8.03
CA LYS A 2 9.24 2.07 6.73
C LYS A 2 8.42 0.88 6.22
N ILE A 3 7.19 1.12 5.77
CA ILE A 3 6.27 0.08 5.33
C ILE A 3 5.76 0.44 3.94
N LEU A 4 5.97 -0.44 2.95
CA LEU A 4 5.31 -0.34 1.65
C LEU A 4 4.14 -1.32 1.60
N ILE A 5 2.94 -0.77 1.46
CA ILE A 5 1.71 -1.52 1.20
C ILE A 5 1.47 -1.44 -0.29
N THR A 6 1.46 -2.60 -0.93
CA THR A 6 1.14 -2.69 -2.36
C THR A 6 -0.01 -3.64 -2.60
N TYR A 7 -0.84 -3.30 -3.60
CA TYR A 7 -2.05 -4.04 -3.90
C TYR A 7 -2.35 -4.09 -5.39
N PHE A 8 -3.11 -5.12 -5.76
CA PHE A 8 -3.79 -5.22 -7.05
C PHE A 8 -5.29 -5.19 -6.83
N SER A 9 -6.03 -4.49 -7.70
CA SER A 9 -7.48 -4.43 -7.64
C SER A 9 -8.05 -4.24 -9.04
N GLN A 10 -9.04 -5.04 -9.41
CA GLN A 10 -9.75 -4.89 -10.70
C GLN A 10 -10.98 -4.00 -10.56
N THR A 11 -11.74 -4.17 -9.48
CA THR A 11 -13.04 -3.51 -9.24
C THR A 11 -13.05 -2.58 -8.04
N GLY A 12 -11.94 -2.44 -7.32
CA GLY A 12 -11.77 -1.47 -6.23
C GLY A 12 -11.86 -2.04 -4.80
N ASN A 13 -12.32 -3.28 -4.60
CA ASN A 13 -12.47 -3.82 -3.25
C ASN A 13 -11.14 -3.96 -2.50
N THR A 14 -10.11 -4.49 -3.16
CA THR A 14 -8.77 -4.61 -2.56
C THR A 14 -8.13 -3.24 -2.29
N GLU A 15 -8.48 -2.23 -3.07
CA GLU A 15 -8.00 -0.85 -2.85
C GLU A 15 -8.52 -0.28 -1.53
N LYS A 16 -9.81 -0.50 -1.21
CA LYS A 16 -10.40 -0.10 0.07
C LYS A 16 -9.73 -0.77 1.26
N ILE A 17 -9.44 -2.08 1.14
CA ILE A 17 -8.72 -2.82 2.19
C ILE A 17 -7.30 -2.27 2.35
N ALA A 18 -6.58 -2.06 1.25
CA ALA A 18 -5.21 -1.53 1.29
C ALA A 18 -5.15 -0.11 1.87
N GLN A 19 -6.16 0.73 1.61
CA GLN A 19 -6.32 2.05 2.23
C GLN A 19 -6.49 1.95 3.76
N ALA A 20 -7.38 1.07 4.23
CA ALA A 20 -7.58 0.86 5.67
C ALA A 20 -6.30 0.39 6.38
N ILE A 21 -5.54 -0.51 5.76
CA ILE A 21 -4.25 -0.98 6.29
C ILE A 21 -3.23 0.17 6.31
N HIS A 22 -3.19 0.99 5.25
CA HIS A 22 -2.31 2.15 5.17
C HIS A 22 -2.62 3.17 6.27
N GLU A 23 -3.88 3.55 6.44
CA GLU A 23 -4.32 4.47 7.51
C GLU A 23 -3.94 3.97 8.90
N ALA A 24 -4.15 2.69 9.18
CA ALA A 24 -3.77 2.09 10.46
C ALA A 24 -2.25 2.09 10.67
N SER A 25 -1.48 1.77 9.63
CA SER A 25 -0.02 1.70 9.69
C SER A 25 0.63 3.08 9.83
N SER A 26 0.09 4.09 9.13
CA SER A 26 0.57 5.48 9.13
C SER A 26 0.51 6.16 10.51
N LYS A 27 -0.25 5.59 11.47
CA LYS A 27 -0.31 6.13 12.84
C LYS A 27 1.02 6.02 13.59
N ASN A 28 1.79 4.97 13.33
CA ASN A 28 3.03 4.66 14.07
C ASN A 28 4.26 4.45 13.17
N HIS A 29 4.06 4.42 11.85
CA HIS A 29 5.09 4.06 10.89
C HIS A 29 5.03 4.97 9.67
N GLU A 30 6.18 5.13 9.02
CA GLU A 30 6.26 5.77 7.72
C GLU A 30 5.75 4.79 6.67
N SER A 31 4.49 4.96 6.28
CA SER A 31 3.74 4.01 5.46
C SER A 31 3.49 4.59 4.07
N TYR A 32 3.62 3.75 3.04
CA TYR A 32 3.44 4.10 1.64
C TYR A 32 2.41 3.17 1.01
N LEU A 33 1.52 3.71 0.18
CA LEU A 33 0.51 2.95 -0.54
C LEU A 33 0.69 3.09 -2.05
N LYS A 34 0.97 1.99 -2.76
CA LYS A 34 1.13 1.98 -4.23
C LYS A 34 0.41 0.80 -4.88
N LYS A 35 -0.20 1.02 -6.05
CA LYS A 35 -0.67 -0.09 -6.91
C LYS A 35 0.55 -0.89 -7.37
N ILE A 36 0.44 -2.23 -7.39
CA ILE A 36 1.57 -3.12 -7.73
C ILE A 36 2.18 -2.81 -9.10
N LYS A 37 1.36 -2.38 -10.07
CA LYS A 37 1.82 -1.97 -11.41
C LYS A 37 2.75 -0.76 -11.42
N LYS A 38 2.82 -0.01 -10.32
CA LYS A 38 3.68 1.18 -10.14
C LYS A 38 4.87 0.93 -9.22
N VAL A 39 5.04 -0.30 -8.73
CA VAL A 39 6.18 -0.69 -7.91
C VAL A 39 7.17 -1.41 -8.81
N LYS A 40 8.43 -1.00 -8.76
CA LYS A 40 9.52 -1.71 -9.39
C LYS A 40 10.41 -2.33 -8.32
N ILE A 41 11.11 -3.41 -8.67
CA ILE A 41 11.98 -4.14 -7.75
C ILE A 41 13.12 -3.24 -7.26
N GLU A 42 13.58 -2.30 -8.09
CA GLU A 42 14.65 -1.37 -7.72
C GLU A 42 14.19 -0.28 -6.73
N GLU A 43 12.88 -0.20 -6.45
CA GLU A 43 12.27 0.74 -5.50
C GLU A 43 11.92 0.09 -4.13
N LEU A 44 12.28 -1.17 -3.92
CA LEU A 44 12.07 -1.94 -2.68
C LEU A 44 13.35 -1.95 -1.82
#